data_AF-A0A661TX79-F1
#
_entry.id   AF-A0A661TX79-F1
#
_cell.length_a   1.000
_cell.length_b   1.000
_cell.length_c   1.000
_cell.angle_alpha   90.00
_cell.angle_beta   90.00
_cell.angle_gamma   90.00
#
_symmetry.space_group_name_H-M   'P 1'
#
loop_
_entity.id
_entity.type
_entity.pdbx_description
1 polymer ?
#
loop_
_entity_poly.entity_id
_entity_poly.type
_entity_poly.pdbx_seq_one_letter_code
_entity_poly.pdbx_strand_id
1 'polypeptide(L)' 'GAFIGDGAVIEEEAMIEAGVKIWPRVVIPAGVVVSEDVIV' A
#
# COMPACT_ATOMS: atom_id res chain seq x y z
N GLY A 1 4.61 5.18 -10.31
CA GLY A 1 4.43 3.75 -9.99
C GLY A 1 4.75 3.54 -8.53
N ALA A 2 4.05 2.63 -7.87
CA ALA A 2 4.32 2.21 -6.49
C ALA A 2 4.95 0.81 -6.49
N PHE A 3 5.68 0.46 -5.44
CA PHE A 3 6.17 -0.89 -5.21
C PHE A 3 5.20 -1.62 -4.28
N ILE A 4 4.67 -2.76 -4.72
CA ILE A 4 3.78 -3.60 -3.92
C ILE A 4 4.47 -4.94 -3.68
N GLY A 5 4.76 -5.22 -2.41
CA GLY A 5 5.38 -6.45 -1.97
C GLY A 5 4.45 -7.66 -2.06
N ASP A 6 5.05 -8.86 -2.08
CA ASP A 6 4.32 -10.11 -2.16
C ASP A 6 3.31 -10.29 -1.02
N GLY A 7 2.11 -10.77 -1.36
CA GLY A 7 1.03 -10.98 -0.40
C GLY A 7 0.48 -9.72 0.27
N ALA A 8 0.83 -8.52 -0.20
CA ALA A 8 0.16 -7.31 0.25
C ALA A 8 -1.32 -7.32 -0.21
N VAL A 9 -2.22 -6.82 0.65
CA VAL A 9 -3.65 -6.69 0.38
C VAL A 9 -3.98 -5.21 0.33
N ILE A 10 -4.51 -4.77 -0.81
CA ILE A 10 -4.99 -3.41 -1.02
C ILE A 10 -6.51 -3.50 -1.13
N GLU A 11 -7.22 -2.97 -0.13
CA GLU A 11 -8.69 -2.98 -0.11
C GLU A 11 -9.28 -1.91 -1.04
N GLU A 12 -10.60 -1.96 -1.20
CA GLU A 12 -11.36 -1.12 -2.13
C GLU A 12 -11.12 0.38 -1.89
N GLU A 13 -11.04 1.16 -2.96
CA GLU A 13 -10.84 2.63 -2.92
C GLU A 13 -9.54 3.12 -2.23
N ALA A 14 -8.62 2.23 -1.84
CA ALA A 14 -7.32 2.64 -1.34
C ALA A 14 -6.50 3.32 -2.45
N MET A 15 -5.82 4.41 -2.10
CA MET A 15 -5.00 5.20 -3.02
C MET A 15 -3.55 5.20 -2.56
N ILE A 16 -2.66 4.73 -3.43
CA ILE A 16 -1.22 4.66 -3.17
C ILE A 16 -0.52 5.70 -4.04
N GLU A 17 0.14 6.66 -3.41
CA GLU A 17 0.87 7.69 -4.13
C GLU A 17 2.08 7.12 -4.88
N ALA A 18 2.49 7.83 -5.93
CA ALA A 18 3.64 7.42 -6.72
C ALA A 18 4.93 7.46 -5.87
N GLY A 19 5.73 6.41 -5.94
CA GLY A 19 6.99 6.30 -5.19
C GLY A 19 6.86 5.59 -3.84
N VAL A 20 5.65 5.38 -3.34
CA VAL A 20 5.41 4.63 -2.09
C VAL A 20 5.77 3.15 -2.24
N LYS A 21 6.34 2.59 -1.18
CA LYS A 21 6.60 1.16 -1.03
C LYS A 21 5.68 0.55 0.01
N ILE A 22 4.90 -0.44 -0.42
CA ILE A 22 4.12 -1.32 0.44
C ILE A 22 4.91 -2.62 0.62
N TRP A 23 5.31 -2.92 1.84
CA TRP A 23 6.09 -4.13 2.13
C TRP A 23 5.25 -5.42 2.04
N PRO A 24 5.89 -6.60 1.87
CA PRO A 24 5.17 -7.86 1.77
C PRO A 24 4.24 -8.11 2.97
N ARG A 25 3.05 -8.66 2.71
CA ARG A 25 2.02 -9.01 3.71
C ARG A 25 1.42 -7.84 4.49
N VAL A 26 1.62 -6.60 4.04
CA VAL A 26 0.90 -5.42 4.56
C VAL A 26 -0.56 -5.46 4.11
N VAL A 27 -1.48 -4.98 4.97
CA VAL A 27 -2.89 -4.73 4.61
C VAL A 27 -3.14 -3.23 4.59
N ILE A 28 -3.58 -2.70 3.46
CA ILE A 28 -4.04 -1.31 3.31
C ILE A 28 -5.57 -1.32 3.35
N PRO A 29 -6.19 -0.73 4.38
CA PRO A 29 -7.65 -0.69 4.52
C PRO A 29 -8.34 0.12 3.43
N ALA A 30 -9.64 -0.13 3.27
CA ALA A 30 -10.46 0.56 2.28
C ALA A 30 -10.46 2.08 2.48
N GLY A 31 -10.38 2.84 1.37
CA GLY A 31 -10.40 4.30 1.35
C GLY A 31 -9.18 5.01 1.96
N VAL A 32 -8.13 4.28 2.35
CA VAL A 32 -6.90 4.89 2.90
C VAL A 32 -6.06 5.52 1.79
N VAL A 33 -5.54 6.71 2.07
CA VAL A 33 -4.51 7.36 1.24
C VAL A 33 -3.14 7.10 1.86
N VAL A 34 -2.25 6.48 1.08
CA VAL A 34 -0.87 6.18 1.49
C VAL A 34 0.08 7.11 0.75
N SER A 35 0.71 8.02 1.49
CA SER A 35 1.69 9.00 1.01
C SER A 35 3.13 8.72 1.48
N GLU A 36 3.33 7.69 2.30
CA GLU A 36 4.62 7.31 2.88
C GLU A 36 4.81 5.79 2.84
N ASP A 37 6.07 5.33 2.92
CA ASP A 37 6.39 3.90 2.91
C ASP A 37 5.75 3.17 4.11
N VAL A 38 5.14 2.00 3.86
CA VAL A 38 4.43 1.21 4.88
C VAL A 38 5.20 -0.06 5.22
N ILE A 39 5.92 -0.02 6.34
CA ILE A 39 6.66 -1.14 6.94
C ILE A 39 5.86 -1.81 8.07
N VAL A 40 6.02 -3.13 8.25
CA VAL A 40 5.58 -3.87 9.45
C VAL A 40 6.80 -4.32 10.23
#